data_AF-A0A4Q1EYA1-F1
#
_entry.id   AF-A0A4Q1EYA1-F1
#
_cell.length_a   1.000
_cell.length_b   1.000
_cell.length_c   1.000
_cell.angle_alpha   90.00
_cell.angle_beta   90.00
_cell.angle_gamma   90.00
#
_symmetry.space_group_name_H-M   'P 1'
#
loop_
_entity.id
_entity.type
_entity.pdbx_description
1 polymer ?
#
loop_
_entity_poly.entity_id
_entity_poly.type
_entity_poly.pdbx_seq_one_letter_code
_entity_poly.pdbx_strand_id
1 'polypeptide(L)'
;MFGVFWFLYRKMYLEAIVIYSFFYIESCLENFFLPKIIGTEQTKLVSYCVSIIMLIIIGFCGNLLYINKAKRTIKKVEEKFPEYEQQKEYLNKKGGTTLLYATILLIIIIVAVALS
;
A
#
# COMPACT_ATOMS: atom_id res chain seq x y z
N MET A 1 8.92 -4.41 -5.29
CA MET A 1 8.49 -4.65 -6.69
C MET A 1 6.97 -4.74 -6.92
N PHE A 2 6.08 -4.83 -5.92
CA PHE A 2 4.62 -4.93 -6.15
C PHE A 2 3.79 -3.70 -5.70
N GLY A 3 4.41 -2.56 -5.35
CA GLY A 3 3.69 -1.32 -5.00
C GLY A 3 2.57 -1.51 -3.97
N VAL A 4 1.42 -0.84 -4.18
CA VAL A 4 0.22 -0.95 -3.34
C VAL A 4 -0.34 -2.39 -3.29
N PHE A 5 -0.20 -3.18 -4.35
CA PHE A 5 -0.67 -4.57 -4.38
C PHE A 5 0.00 -5.44 -3.31
N TRP A 6 1.25 -5.13 -2.94
CA TRP A 6 1.95 -5.83 -1.87
C TRP A 6 1.23 -5.70 -0.52
N PHE A 7 0.71 -4.50 -0.22
CA PHE A 7 -0.04 -4.25 1.00
C PHE A 7 -1.35 -5.03 1.01
N LEU A 8 -2.09 -5.03 -0.09
CA LEU A 8 -3.33 -5.81 -0.23
C LEU A 8 -3.06 -7.32 -0.08
N TYR A 9 -2.01 -7.82 -0.71
CA TYR A 9 -1.60 -9.21 -0.62
C TYR A 9 -1.31 -9.66 0.82
N ARG A 10 -0.71 -8.79 1.64
CA ARG A 10 -0.40 -9.01 3.07
C ARG A 10 -1.53 -8.58 4.03
N LYS A 11 -2.75 -8.37 3.49
CA LYS A 11 -3.94 -7.94 4.25
C LYS A 11 -3.73 -6.61 5.01
N MET A 12 -2.90 -5.71 4.50
CA MET A 12 -2.61 -4.37 5.05
C MET A 12 -3.51 -3.32 4.37
N TYR A 13 -4.82 -3.47 4.49
CA TYR A 13 -5.79 -2.68 3.73
C TYR A 13 -5.80 -1.20 4.13
N LEU A 14 -5.68 -0.91 5.43
CA LEU A 14 -5.64 0.47 5.91
C LEU A 14 -4.39 1.18 5.39
N GLU A 15 -3.24 0.53 5.50
CA GLU A 15 -1.97 1.06 5.00
C GLU A 15 -2.02 1.24 3.46
N ALA A 16 -2.64 0.30 2.74
CA ALA A 16 -2.86 0.43 1.29
C ALA A 16 -3.70 1.66 0.95
N ILE A 17 -4.82 1.91 1.66
CA ILE A 17 -5.69 3.08 1.44
C ILE A 17 -4.93 4.37 1.73
N VAL A 18 -4.19 4.43 2.84
CA VAL A 18 -3.42 5.63 3.21
C VAL A 18 -2.35 5.94 2.16
N ILE A 19 -1.58 4.93 1.75
CA ILE A 19 -0.53 5.11 0.73
C ILE A 19 -1.12 5.50 -0.61
N TYR A 20 -2.22 4.85 -1.04
CA TYR A 20 -2.90 5.19 -2.27
C TYR A 20 -3.45 6.62 -2.25
N SER A 21 -4.05 7.03 -1.14
CA SER A 21 -4.56 8.40 -0.98
C SER A 21 -3.44 9.43 -1.07
N PHE A 22 -2.28 9.13 -0.48
CA PHE A 22 -1.11 9.99 -0.57
C PHE A 22 -0.64 10.15 -2.03
N PHE A 23 -0.51 9.05 -2.77
CA PHE A 23 -0.18 9.09 -4.20
C PHE A 23 -1.21 9.85 -5.04
N TYR A 24 -2.49 9.67 -4.74
CA TYR A 24 -3.55 10.37 -5.46
C TYR A 24 -3.45 11.88 -5.26
N ILE A 25 -3.24 12.33 -4.00
CA ILE A 25 -3.08 13.75 -3.68
C ILE A 25 -1.83 14.32 -4.36
N GLU A 26 -0.71 13.60 -4.29
CA GLU A 26 0.53 14.00 -4.94
C GLU A 26 0.33 14.13 -6.46
N SER A 27 -0.31 13.14 -7.10
CA SER A 27 -0.63 13.20 -8.53
C SER A 27 -1.56 14.37 -8.88
N CYS A 28 -2.53 14.71 -8.03
CA CYS A 28 -3.34 15.91 -8.22
C CYS A 28 -2.49 17.20 -8.15
N LEU A 29 -1.55 17.28 -7.21
CA LEU A 29 -0.64 18.42 -7.12
C LEU A 29 0.21 18.56 -8.39
N GLU A 30 0.75 17.45 -8.88
CA GLU A 30 1.56 17.41 -10.10
C GLU A 30 0.77 17.75 -11.36
N ASN A 31 -0.50 17.37 -11.47
CA ASN A 31 -1.28 17.63 -12.68
C ASN A 31 -1.94 19.01 -12.70
N PHE A 32 -2.38 19.53 -11.55
CA PHE A 32 -3.17 20.77 -11.50
C PHE A 32 -2.38 22.03 -11.15
N PHE A 33 -1.24 21.89 -10.46
CA PHE A 33 -0.50 23.03 -9.92
C PHE A 33 0.88 23.20 -10.55
N LEU A 34 1.70 22.14 -10.57
CA LEU A 34 3.07 22.20 -11.07
C LEU A 34 3.22 22.71 -12.52
N PRO A 35 2.37 22.34 -13.49
CA PRO A 35 2.52 22.78 -14.89
C PRO A 35 2.33 24.29 -15.04
N LYS A 36 1.55 24.92 -14.15
CA LYS A 36 1.34 26.37 -14.12
C LYS A 36 2.54 27.13 -13.58
N ILE A 37 3.43 26.46 -12.85
CA ILE A 37 4.59 27.06 -12.18
C ILE A 37 5.86 26.85 -13.01
N ILE A 38 6.11 25.61 -13.45
CA ILE A 38 7.39 25.23 -14.08
C ILE A 38 7.26 24.81 -15.54
N GLY A 39 6.04 24.75 -16.10
CA GLY A 39 5.78 24.25 -17.44
C GLY A 39 5.52 22.75 -17.50
N THR A 40 4.85 22.29 -18.56
CA THR A 40 4.40 20.90 -18.71
C THR A 40 5.55 19.91 -18.89
N GLU A 41 6.56 20.27 -19.68
CA GLU A 41 7.70 19.38 -19.95
C GLU A 41 8.59 19.19 -18.72
N GLN A 42 8.84 20.25 -17.97
CA GLN A 42 9.60 20.20 -16.71
C GLN A 42 8.85 19.40 -15.66
N THR A 43 7.52 19.56 -15.60
CA THR A 43 6.67 18.80 -14.68
C THR A 43 6.80 17.30 -14.90
N LYS A 44 6.79 16.82 -16.16
CA LYS A 44 6.97 15.39 -16.47
C LYS A 44 8.27 14.83 -15.88
N LEU A 45 9.38 15.56 -16.00
CA LEU A 45 10.67 15.12 -15.48
C LEU A 45 10.64 15.04 -13.94
N VAL A 46 10.08 16.07 -13.29
CA VAL A 46 9.89 16.10 -11.84
C VAL A 46 9.03 14.92 -11.38
N SER A 47 7.89 14.68 -12.04
CA SER A 47 6.99 13.56 -11.75
C SER A 47 7.68 12.21 -11.78
N TYR A 48 8.56 11.96 -12.76
CA TYR A 48 9.33 10.72 -12.80
C TYR A 48 10.30 10.60 -11.63
N CYS A 49 11.01 11.69 -11.28
CA CYS A 49 11.92 11.69 -10.13
C CYS A 49 11.17 11.43 -8.82
N VAL A 50 10.04 12.12 -8.60
CA VAL A 50 9.21 11.95 -7.40
C VAL A 50 8.66 10.53 -7.33
N SER A 51 8.14 10.00 -8.44
CA SER A 51 7.65 8.62 -8.51
C SER A 51 8.70 7.59 -8.11
N ILE A 52 9.93 7.72 -8.61
CA ILE A 52 11.04 6.80 -8.26
C ILE A 52 11.35 6.89 -6.76
N ILE A 53 11.48 8.10 -6.22
CA ILE A 53 11.77 8.32 -4.79
C ILE A 53 10.65 7.72 -3.93
N MET A 54 9.40 7.94 -4.30
CA MET A 54 8.23 7.40 -3.61
C MET A 54 8.19 5.87 -3.62
N LEU A 55 8.50 5.24 -4.75
CA LEU A 55 8.58 3.78 -4.86
C LEU A 55 9.66 3.20 -3.94
N ILE A 56 10.81 3.87 -3.84
CA ILE A 56 11.89 3.47 -2.93
C ILE A 56 11.43 3.59 -1.48
N ILE A 57 10.89 4.75 -1.10
CA ILE A 57 10.39 5.01 0.26
C ILE A 57 9.36 3.94 0.66
N ILE A 58 8.40 3.66 -0.20
CA ILE A 58 7.35 2.67 0.09
C ILE A 58 7.91 1.26 0.16
N GLY A 59 8.92 0.92 -0.65
CA GLY A 59 9.61 -0.36 -0.54
C GLY A 59 10.19 -0.59 0.86
N PHE A 60 10.87 0.42 1.41
CA PHE A 60 11.46 0.33 2.76
C PHE A 60 10.40 0.47 3.86
N CYS A 61 9.57 1.51 3.81
CA CYS A 61 8.53 1.77 4.80
C CYS A 61 7.49 0.64 4.85
N GLY A 62 7.12 0.05 3.72
CA GLY A 62 6.16 -1.05 3.67
C GLY A 62 6.61 -2.26 4.49
N ASN A 63 7.88 -2.63 4.38
CA ASN A 63 8.45 -3.71 5.19
C ASN A 63 8.42 -3.39 6.69
N LEU A 64 8.79 -2.16 7.07
CA LEU A 64 8.73 -1.72 8.47
C LEU A 64 7.30 -1.71 9.01
N LEU A 65 6.33 -1.22 8.23
CA LEU A 65 4.92 -1.22 8.59
C LEU A 65 4.39 -2.64 8.79
N TYR A 66 4.77 -3.58 7.91
CA TYR A 66 4.39 -4.97 8.04
C TYR A 66 4.92 -5.61 9.32
N ILE A 67 6.22 -5.43 9.62
CA ILE A 67 6.83 -5.94 10.86
C ILE A 67 6.13 -5.35 12.08
N ASN A 68 5.88 -4.04 12.08
CA ASN A 68 5.20 -3.36 13.18
C ASN A 68 3.76 -3.83 13.35
N LYS A 69 3.03 -4.12 12.26
CA LYS A 69 1.69 -4.70 12.30
C LYS A 69 1.72 -6.12 12.86
N ALA A 70 2.69 -6.94 12.44
CA ALA A 70 2.86 -8.31 12.93
C ALA A 70 3.11 -8.32 14.44
N LYS A 71 4.07 -7.53 14.93
CA LYS A 71 4.36 -7.39 16.37
C LYS A 71 3.13 -6.92 17.17
N ARG A 72 2.43 -5.88 16.69
CA ARG A 72 1.20 -5.39 17.31
C ARG A 72 0.09 -6.44 17.32
N THR A 73 0.02 -7.28 16.30
CA THR A 73 -0.97 -8.36 16.24
C THR A 73 -0.63 -9.45 17.24
N ILE A 74 0.61 -9.91 17.30
CA ILE A 74 1.07 -10.95 18.26
C ILE A 74 0.78 -10.50 19.69
N LYS A 75 1.22 -9.29 20.07
CA LYS A 75 0.99 -8.75 21.42
C LYS A 75 -0.50 -8.72 21.80
N LYS A 76 -1.37 -8.27 20.87
CA LYS A 76 -2.83 -8.25 21.11
C LYS A 76 -3.44 -9.64 21.27
N VAL A 77 -2.85 -10.66 20.66
CA VAL A 77 -3.32 -12.04 20.76
C VAL A 77 -2.86 -12.65 22.08
N GLU A 78 -1.61 -12.43 22.48
CA GLU A 78 -1.06 -12.83 23.79
C GLU A 78 -1.85 -12.23 24.96
N GLU A 79 -2.25 -10.96 24.85
CA GLU A 79 -3.10 -10.29 25.85
C GLU A 79 -4.54 -10.83 25.89
N LYS A 80 -5.05 -11.35 24.76
CA LYS A 80 -6.45 -11.76 24.61
C LYS A 80 -6.68 -13.23 24.95
N PHE A 81 -5.72 -14.10 24.63
CA PHE A 81 -5.86 -15.53 24.80
C PHE A 81 -4.73 -16.05 25.70
N PRO A 82 -5.04 -16.63 26.88
CA PRO A 82 -4.02 -17.14 27.80
C PRO A 82 -3.37 -18.44 27.29
N GLU A 83 -4.10 -19.24 26.49
CA GLU A 83 -3.62 -20.52 25.97
C GLU A 83 -2.94 -20.39 24.61
N TYR A 84 -1.77 -21.03 24.47
CA TYR A 84 -0.97 -20.98 23.25
C TYR A 84 -1.70 -21.51 22.01
N GLU A 85 -2.47 -22.60 22.13
CA GLU A 85 -3.18 -23.16 20.97
C GLU A 85 -4.25 -22.19 20.43
N GLN A 86 -4.95 -21.48 21.31
CA GLN A 86 -5.92 -20.45 20.92
C GLN A 86 -5.22 -19.25 20.23
N GLN A 87 -4.05 -18.84 20.74
CA GLN A 87 -3.24 -17.80 20.10
C GLN A 87 -2.81 -18.21 18.68
N LYS A 88 -2.29 -19.44 18.54
CA LYS A 88 -1.83 -20.02 17.29
C LYS A 88 -2.95 -20.14 16.25
N GLU A 89 -4.12 -20.64 16.65
CA GLU A 89 -5.28 -20.74 15.76
C GLU A 89 -5.71 -19.35 15.26
N TYR A 90 -5.78 -18.36 16.15
CA TYR A 90 -6.16 -17.01 15.78
C TYR A 90 -5.13 -16.35 14.83
N LEU A 91 -3.84 -16.49 15.12
CA LEU A 91 -2.76 -15.96 14.27
C LEU A 91 -2.75 -16.61 12.88
N ASN A 92 -3.02 -17.92 12.79
CA ASN A 92 -3.14 -18.61 11.51
C ASN A 92 -4.29 -18.07 10.65
N LYS A 93 -5.46 -17.79 11.24
CA LYS A 93 -6.60 -17.22 10.51
C LYS A 93 -6.34 -15.77 10.06
N LYS A 94 -5.75 -14.96 10.94
CA LYS A 94 -5.57 -13.52 10.72
C LYS A 94 -4.34 -13.17 9.88
N GLY A 95 -3.29 -13.97 9.99
CA GLY A 95 -2.06 -13.84 9.24
C GLY A 95 -2.17 -14.30 7.78
N GLY A 96 -1.02 -14.64 7.22
CA GLY A 96 -0.90 -15.15 5.85
C GLY A 96 -1.08 -14.09 4.77
N THR A 97 -1.37 -14.57 3.57
CA THR A 97 -1.52 -13.75 2.36
C THR A 97 -2.82 -14.08 1.66
N THR A 98 -3.29 -13.18 0.80
CA THR A 98 -4.45 -13.42 -0.04
C THR A 98 -4.28 -12.71 -1.38
N LEU A 99 -4.50 -13.44 -2.47
CA LEU A 99 -4.47 -12.86 -3.81
C LEU A 99 -5.79 -12.16 -4.16
N LEU A 100 -6.89 -12.52 -3.50
CA LEU A 100 -8.24 -12.06 -3.86
C LEU A 100 -8.32 -10.54 -4.04
N TYR A 101 -7.91 -9.77 -3.03
CA TYR A 101 -8.02 -8.31 -3.08
C TYR A 101 -7.02 -7.67 -4.06
N ALA A 102 -5.84 -8.27 -4.23
CA ALA A 102 -4.89 -7.81 -5.24
C ALA A 102 -5.43 -8.04 -6.66
N THR A 103 -6.07 -9.19 -6.91
CA THR A 103 -6.72 -9.53 -8.17
C THR A 103 -7.92 -8.63 -8.45
N ILE A 104 -8.77 -8.37 -7.45
CA ILE A 104 -9.91 -7.45 -7.58
C ILE A 104 -9.41 -6.06 -7.99
N LEU A 105 -8.39 -5.52 -7.30
CA LEU A 105 -7.83 -4.22 -7.67
C LEU A 105 -7.24 -4.23 -9.08
N LEU A 106 -6.55 -5.31 -9.47
CA LEU A 106 -5.98 -5.44 -10.80
C LEU A 106 -7.07 -5.42 -11.89
N ILE A 107 -8.17 -6.13 -11.68
CA ILE A 107 -9.32 -6.13 -12.60
C ILE A 107 -9.92 -4.73 -12.71
N ILE A 108 -10.10 -4.03 -11.59
CA ILE A 108 -10.61 -2.65 -11.59
C ILE A 108 -9.72 -1.74 -12.43
N ILE A 109 -8.39 -1.85 -12.28
CA ILE A 109 -7.44 -1.04 -13.05
C ILE A 109 -7.51 -1.38 -14.54
N ILE A 110 -7.55 -2.66 -14.90
CA ILE A 110 -7.67 -3.08 -16.31
C ILE A 110 -8.96 -2.52 -16.94
N VAL A 111 -10.09 -2.61 -16.24
CA VAL A 111 -11.37 -2.08 -16.72
C VAL A 111 -11.33 -0.56 -16.82
N ALA A 112 -10.77 0.14 -15.83
CA ALA A 112 -10.65 1.59 -15.85
C ALA A 112 -9.82 2.07 -17.05
N VAL A 113 -8.70 1.41 -17.33
CA VAL A 113 -7.83 1.73 -18.48
C VAL A 113 -8.51 1.38 -19.81
N ALA A 114 -9.29 0.31 -19.86
CA ALA A 114 -10.02 -0.07 -21.08
C ALA A 114 -11.17 0.89 -21.41
N LEU A 115 -11.68 1.63 -20.42
CA LEU A 115 -12.78 2.59 -20.56
C LEU A 115 -12.33 4.05 -20.69
N SER A 116 -11.07 4.36 -20.37
CA SER A 116 -10.47 5.69 -20.49
C SER A 116 -9.94 5.96 -21.90
#